data_AF-A0A7Y9QZH2-F1
#
_entry.id   AF-A0A7Y9QZH2-F1
#
_cell.length_a   1.000
_cell.length_b   1.000
_cell.length_c   1.000
_cell.angle_alpha   90.00
_cell.angle_beta   90.00
_cell.angle_gamma   90.00
#
_symmetry.space_group_name_H-M   'P 1'
#
loop_
_entity.id
_entity.type
_entity.pdbx_description
1 polymer ?
#
loop_
_entity_poly.entity_id
_entity_poly.type
_entity_poly.pdbx_seq_one_letter_code
_entity_poly.pdbx_strand_id
1 'polypeptide(L)'
;MHPHPHPRRGFLSAAGAITAAGFVGTASAKDGPSAQACMVYNADRQKMVTPDDALKLLKDGNDRFVNGQSVNCDLMAQVKATGNGQAPFAAVVGCIDSRVPPELVFDQRIGDIFAARIAGNFVNTDIIGSLEFATKLAGAKLIVVLGHTECGAVKGAVDNAKLGNLTATLANITPSVAKVQGIDGPRNSKNKKLVQAAADQNAQDAARMLTDRSEVLRELVAGGALKIVSAMHDVHTGRISWFG
;
A
#
# COMPACT_ATOMS: atom_id res chain seq x y z
N MET A 1 54.85 -60.92 22.74
CA MET A 1 56.27 -61.02 22.34
C MET A 1 56.35 -61.08 20.83
N HIS A 2 57.34 -60.38 20.28
CA HIS A 2 57.75 -60.26 18.88
C HIS A 2 56.90 -59.46 17.88
N PRO A 3 57.46 -58.36 17.33
CA PRO A 3 56.97 -57.69 16.14
C PRO A 3 57.53 -58.36 14.88
N HIS A 4 56.80 -58.31 13.78
CA HIS A 4 57.38 -58.49 12.44
C HIS A 4 56.95 -57.34 11.51
N PRO A 5 57.86 -56.84 10.65
CA PRO A 5 57.70 -55.60 9.90
C PRO A 5 57.30 -55.84 8.43
N HIS A 6 57.25 -54.73 7.68
CA HIS A 6 57.32 -54.52 6.22
C HIS A 6 56.03 -53.95 5.58
N PRO A 7 56.11 -53.19 4.47
CA PRO A 7 57.15 -52.27 4.01
C PRO A 7 56.60 -50.90 3.53
N ARG A 8 57.52 -49.94 3.36
CA ARG A 8 57.29 -48.61 2.75
C ARG A 8 57.11 -48.71 1.23
N ARG A 9 56.02 -48.14 0.72
CA ARG A 9 55.79 -47.65 -0.67
C ARG A 9 54.67 -46.62 -0.56
N GLY A 10 54.66 -45.43 -1.12
CA GLY A 10 55.53 -44.66 -2.01
C GLY A 10 54.69 -43.40 -2.30
N PHE A 11 55.29 -42.22 -2.21
CA PHE A 11 54.60 -40.98 -2.56
C PHE A 11 54.26 -40.97 -4.05
N LEU A 12 53.00 -40.72 -4.39
CA LEU A 12 52.59 -40.22 -5.70
C LEU A 12 51.53 -39.14 -5.48
N SER A 13 51.95 -37.91 -5.71
CA SER A 13 51.07 -36.76 -5.92
C SER A 13 50.26 -36.99 -7.18
N ALA A 14 48.93 -36.95 -7.08
CA ALA A 14 48.06 -36.76 -8.22
C ALA A 14 47.38 -35.40 -8.07
N ALA A 15 47.85 -34.43 -8.84
CA ALA A 15 47.16 -33.16 -9.05
C ALA A 15 45.85 -33.45 -9.80
N GLY A 16 44.73 -33.38 -9.08
CA GLY A 16 43.40 -33.44 -9.67
C GLY A 16 43.08 -32.09 -10.31
N ALA A 17 42.94 -32.06 -11.63
CA ALA A 17 42.43 -30.92 -12.36
C ALA A 17 40.98 -30.65 -11.92
N ILE A 18 40.76 -29.52 -11.23
CA ILE A 18 39.42 -28.98 -10.97
C ILE A 18 38.94 -28.36 -12.28
N THR A 19 38.15 -29.09 -13.05
CA THR A 19 37.33 -28.48 -14.11
C THR A 19 36.24 -27.66 -13.43
N ALA A 20 36.48 -26.36 -13.31
CA ALA A 20 35.46 -25.37 -12.98
C ALA A 20 34.46 -25.31 -14.15
N ALA A 21 33.41 -26.13 -14.09
CA ALA A 21 32.23 -25.94 -14.90
C ALA A 21 31.53 -24.68 -14.41
N GLY A 22 31.84 -23.55 -15.03
CA GLY A 22 31.13 -22.29 -14.82
C GLY A 22 29.67 -22.48 -15.23
N PHE A 23 28.78 -22.58 -14.24
CA PHE A 23 27.36 -22.35 -14.45
C PHE A 23 27.16 -20.86 -14.71
N VAL A 24 27.31 -20.46 -15.97
CA VAL A 24 26.73 -19.21 -16.45
C VAL A 24 25.23 -19.47 -16.55
N GLY A 25 24.49 -19.13 -15.49
CA GLY A 25 23.04 -19.12 -15.50
C GLY A 25 22.57 -18.13 -16.55
N THR A 26 22.16 -18.62 -17.71
CA THR A 26 21.45 -17.81 -18.70
C THR A 26 20.11 -17.41 -18.10
N ALA A 27 19.95 -16.13 -17.76
CA ALA A 27 18.64 -15.56 -17.48
C ALA A 27 17.76 -15.82 -18.72
N SER A 28 16.82 -16.75 -18.60
CA SER A 28 15.86 -17.02 -19.66
C SER A 28 14.88 -15.86 -19.70
N ALA A 29 14.90 -15.08 -20.78
CA ALA A 29 13.87 -14.11 -21.13
C ALA A 29 12.55 -14.82 -21.54
N LYS A 30 12.04 -15.71 -20.70
CA LYS A 30 10.81 -16.51 -20.92
C LYS A 30 9.70 -16.21 -19.93
N ASP A 31 9.95 -15.34 -18.96
CA ASP A 31 8.92 -14.90 -18.04
C ASP A 31 8.07 -13.85 -18.76
N GLY A 32 6.85 -14.25 -19.17
CA GLY A 32 5.90 -13.33 -19.81
C GLY A 32 5.53 -12.16 -18.90
N PRO A 33 4.86 -11.11 -19.43
CA PRO A 33 4.49 -9.91 -18.66
C PRO A 33 3.76 -10.19 -17.34
N SER A 34 3.03 -11.32 -17.24
CA SER A 34 2.31 -11.73 -16.04
C SER A 34 3.21 -12.27 -14.91
N ALA A 35 4.31 -12.94 -15.24
CA ALA A 35 5.23 -13.50 -14.25
C ALA A 35 5.97 -12.38 -13.50
N GLN A 36 6.41 -11.34 -14.21
CA GLN A 36 7.03 -10.16 -13.62
C GLN A 36 6.05 -9.39 -12.71
N ALA A 37 4.77 -9.29 -13.12
CA ALA A 37 3.74 -8.64 -12.34
C ALA A 37 3.39 -9.37 -11.03
N CYS A 38 3.70 -10.67 -10.92
CA CYS A 38 3.45 -11.47 -9.73
C CYS A 38 4.63 -11.56 -8.76
N MET A 39 5.80 -11.04 -9.14
CA MET A 39 6.95 -10.94 -8.25
C MET A 39 6.63 -10.00 -7.09
N VAL A 40 6.92 -10.43 -5.86
CA VAL A 40 6.76 -9.61 -4.66
C VAL A 40 7.80 -8.47 -4.61
N TYR A 41 7.51 -7.40 -3.88
CA TYR A 41 8.51 -6.38 -3.57
C TYR A 41 9.47 -6.86 -2.48
N ASN A 42 10.77 -6.76 -2.78
CA ASN A 42 11.85 -6.85 -1.80
C ASN A 42 12.50 -5.48 -1.62
N ALA A 43 13.44 -5.38 -0.66
CA ALA A 43 14.08 -4.11 -0.32
C ALA A 43 14.77 -3.45 -1.53
N ASP A 44 15.42 -4.23 -2.40
CA ASP A 44 16.14 -3.68 -3.55
C ASP A 44 15.18 -3.15 -4.63
N ARG A 45 14.09 -3.87 -4.90
CA ARG A 45 13.03 -3.40 -5.80
C ARG A 45 12.36 -2.14 -5.26
N GLN A 46 12.04 -2.10 -3.96
CA GLN A 46 11.41 -0.95 -3.32
C GLN A 46 12.31 0.29 -3.35
N LYS A 47 13.64 0.14 -3.19
CA LYS A 47 14.59 1.26 -3.28
C LYS A 47 14.63 1.92 -4.67
N MET A 48 14.34 1.17 -5.72
CA MET A 48 14.27 1.69 -7.08
C MET A 48 12.95 2.41 -7.40
N VAL A 49 11.94 2.29 -6.53
CA VAL A 49 10.65 2.97 -6.71
C VAL A 49 10.76 4.40 -6.19
N THR A 50 10.48 5.38 -7.05
CA THR A 50 10.29 6.77 -6.62
C THR A 50 8.85 6.99 -6.14
N PRO A 51 8.55 8.08 -5.40
CA PRO A 51 7.17 8.41 -5.05
C PRO A 51 6.22 8.57 -6.24
N ASP A 52 6.73 9.04 -7.39
CA ASP A 52 5.95 9.15 -8.63
C ASP A 52 5.68 7.79 -9.26
N ASP A 53 6.67 6.89 -9.26
CA ASP A 53 6.50 5.51 -9.73
C ASP A 53 5.47 4.77 -8.86
N ALA A 54 5.52 4.94 -7.54
CA ALA A 54 4.55 4.36 -6.62
C ALA A 54 3.12 4.83 -6.93
N LEU A 55 2.93 6.13 -7.23
CA LEU A 55 1.62 6.66 -7.60
C LEU A 55 1.16 6.10 -8.95
N LYS A 56 2.07 6.02 -9.92
CA LYS A 56 1.79 5.42 -11.22
C LYS A 56 1.40 3.95 -11.11
N LEU A 57 2.08 3.16 -10.29
CA LEU A 57 1.77 1.75 -10.06
C LEU A 57 0.35 1.53 -9.54
N LEU A 58 -0.13 2.39 -8.63
CA LEU A 58 -1.50 2.34 -8.15
C LEU A 58 -2.51 2.79 -9.21
N LYS A 59 -2.21 3.85 -9.98
CA LYS A 59 -3.05 4.32 -11.09
C LYS A 59 -3.23 3.23 -12.16
N ASP A 60 -2.11 2.68 -12.65
CA ASP A 60 -2.10 1.60 -13.63
C ASP A 60 -2.85 0.36 -13.10
N GLY A 61 -2.78 0.12 -11.79
CA GLY A 61 -3.50 -0.96 -11.13
C GLY A 61 -5.01 -0.75 -11.09
N ASN A 62 -5.48 0.45 -10.76
CA ASN A 62 -6.91 0.77 -10.85
C ASN A 62 -7.42 0.72 -12.29
N ASP A 63 -6.61 1.15 -13.26
CA ASP A 63 -6.95 1.02 -14.68
C ASP A 63 -7.12 -0.45 -15.09
N ARG A 64 -6.25 -1.36 -14.64
CA ARG A 64 -6.44 -2.80 -14.86
C ARG A 64 -7.72 -3.31 -14.21
N PHE A 65 -7.97 -2.93 -12.96
CA PHE A 65 -9.17 -3.33 -12.21
C PHE A 65 -10.45 -2.92 -12.96
N VAL A 66 -10.57 -1.65 -13.36
CA VAL A 66 -11.76 -1.12 -14.04
C VAL A 66 -11.97 -1.75 -15.42
N ASN A 67 -10.90 -2.11 -16.12
CA ASN A 67 -10.98 -2.75 -17.43
C ASN A 67 -11.11 -4.28 -17.37
N GLY A 68 -11.23 -4.89 -16.17
CA GLY A 68 -11.31 -6.34 -16.03
C GLY A 68 -10.02 -7.09 -16.41
N GLN A 69 -8.88 -6.40 -16.32
CA GLN A 69 -7.54 -6.88 -16.68
C GLN A 69 -6.65 -7.11 -15.45
N SER A 70 -7.26 -7.33 -14.29
CA SER A 70 -6.56 -7.65 -13.05
C SER A 70 -5.65 -8.85 -13.20
N VAL A 71 -4.48 -8.78 -12.57
CA VAL A 71 -3.47 -9.84 -12.66
C VAL A 71 -3.73 -10.88 -11.58
N ASN A 72 -3.86 -12.14 -11.98
CA ASN A 72 -4.04 -13.25 -11.05
C ASN A 72 -2.69 -13.93 -10.76
N CYS A 73 -2.31 -13.96 -9.48
CA CYS A 73 -1.05 -14.52 -9.00
C CYS A 73 -1.29 -15.65 -8.00
N ASP A 74 -0.30 -16.53 -7.82
CA ASP A 74 -0.32 -17.52 -6.74
C ASP A 74 -0.11 -16.83 -5.38
N LEU A 75 -1.20 -16.66 -4.64
CA LEU A 75 -1.20 -16.03 -3.33
C LEU A 75 -0.37 -16.82 -2.31
N MET A 76 -0.35 -18.15 -2.37
CA MET A 76 0.43 -18.96 -1.43
C MET A 76 1.93 -18.87 -1.72
N ALA A 77 2.32 -18.72 -2.99
CA ALA A 77 3.70 -18.40 -3.33
C ALA A 77 4.11 -17.04 -2.75
N GLN A 78 3.23 -16.04 -2.81
CA GLN A 78 3.49 -14.71 -2.24
C GLN A 78 3.58 -14.75 -0.72
N VAL A 79 2.68 -15.45 -0.02
CA VAL A 79 2.75 -15.66 1.43
C VAL A 79 4.11 -16.26 1.83
N LYS A 80 4.58 -17.28 1.10
CA LYS A 80 5.90 -17.90 1.35
C LYS A 80 7.02 -16.89 1.10
N ALA A 81 6.94 -16.11 0.04
CA ALA A 81 7.96 -15.13 -0.34
C ALA A 81 8.04 -13.96 0.65
N THR A 82 6.94 -13.55 1.27
CA THR A 82 6.89 -12.43 2.22
C THR A 82 6.96 -12.85 3.69
N GLY A 83 7.01 -14.16 3.97
CA GLY A 83 6.92 -14.68 5.35
C GLY A 83 8.06 -14.26 6.27
N ASN A 84 9.25 -13.99 5.72
CA ASN A 84 10.43 -13.55 6.48
C ASN A 84 10.65 -12.04 6.42
N GLY A 85 9.79 -11.28 5.75
CA GLY A 85 9.92 -9.84 5.57
C GLY A 85 9.11 -9.31 4.39
N GLN A 86 8.81 -8.01 4.44
CA GLN A 86 8.04 -7.32 3.41
C GLN A 86 8.71 -5.98 3.08
N ALA A 87 8.54 -5.51 1.84
CA ALA A 87 8.97 -4.17 1.43
C ALA A 87 7.89 -3.45 0.59
N PRO A 88 6.68 -3.19 1.15
CA PRO A 88 5.60 -2.55 0.41
C PRO A 88 6.01 -1.18 -0.12
N PHE A 89 5.65 -0.85 -1.36
CA PHE A 89 6.06 0.42 -1.97
C PHE A 89 5.13 1.59 -1.60
N ALA A 90 3.92 1.31 -1.11
CA ALA A 90 2.94 2.32 -0.71
C ALA A 90 2.17 1.92 0.56
N ALA A 91 1.55 2.90 1.20
CA ALA A 91 0.59 2.72 2.26
C ALA A 91 -0.75 3.39 1.89
N VAL A 92 -1.87 2.75 2.18
CA VAL A 92 -3.21 3.26 1.91
C VAL A 92 -4.00 3.36 3.21
N VAL A 93 -4.56 4.54 3.49
CA VAL A 93 -5.59 4.73 4.51
C VAL A 93 -6.94 4.74 3.83
N GLY A 94 -7.74 3.70 4.05
CA GLY A 94 -9.05 3.54 3.42
C GLY A 94 -10.21 3.48 4.43
N CYS A 95 -11.43 3.47 3.89
CA CYS A 95 -12.62 3.19 4.69
C CYS A 95 -12.75 1.68 4.99
N ILE A 96 -13.44 1.32 6.07
CA ILE A 96 -13.86 -0.08 6.33
C ILE A 96 -14.97 -0.56 5.38
N ASP A 97 -15.46 0.29 4.47
CA ASP A 97 -16.46 -0.07 3.47
C ASP A 97 -16.04 -1.31 2.70
N SER A 98 -16.85 -2.36 2.76
CA SER A 98 -16.51 -3.67 2.20
C SER A 98 -16.37 -3.67 0.68
N ARG A 99 -16.85 -2.63 0.00
CA ARG A 99 -16.77 -2.47 -1.46
C ARG A 99 -15.44 -1.89 -1.91
N VAL A 100 -14.61 -1.38 -0.99
CA VAL A 100 -13.35 -0.70 -1.31
C VAL A 100 -12.14 -1.33 -0.59
N PRO A 101 -11.85 -2.62 -0.82
CA PRO A 101 -10.59 -3.22 -0.38
C PRO A 101 -9.41 -2.66 -1.20
N PRO A 102 -8.46 -1.90 -0.60
CA PRO A 102 -7.39 -1.21 -1.32
C PRO A 102 -6.57 -2.11 -2.25
N GLU A 103 -6.24 -3.32 -1.78
CA GLU A 103 -5.45 -4.30 -2.52
C GLU A 103 -6.13 -4.69 -3.83
N LEU A 104 -7.46 -4.85 -3.84
CA LEU A 104 -8.18 -5.26 -5.05
C LEU A 104 -8.45 -4.08 -5.98
N VAL A 105 -8.90 -2.93 -5.45
CA VAL A 105 -9.26 -1.78 -6.31
C VAL A 105 -8.04 -1.12 -6.97
N PHE A 106 -6.86 -1.31 -6.39
CA PHE A 106 -5.59 -0.95 -7.01
C PHE A 106 -4.89 -2.13 -7.70
N ASP A 107 -5.46 -3.33 -7.75
CA ASP A 107 -4.83 -4.52 -8.35
C ASP A 107 -3.40 -4.76 -7.85
N GLN A 108 -3.23 -4.84 -6.53
CA GLN A 108 -1.97 -5.06 -5.81
C GLN A 108 -1.97 -6.42 -5.12
N ARG A 109 -0.77 -6.92 -4.79
CA ARG A 109 -0.55 -8.28 -4.28
C ARG A 109 -0.16 -8.29 -2.81
N ILE A 110 -0.06 -9.50 -2.25
CA ILE A 110 0.43 -9.69 -0.89
C ILE A 110 1.86 -9.14 -0.78
N GLY A 111 2.05 -8.17 0.10
CA GLY A 111 3.34 -7.52 0.34
C GLY A 111 3.62 -6.27 -0.50
N ASP A 112 2.71 -5.87 -1.40
CA ASP A 112 2.90 -4.70 -2.27
C ASP A 112 2.55 -3.38 -1.58
N ILE A 113 1.49 -3.38 -0.76
CA ILE A 113 1.02 -2.20 -0.03
C ILE A 113 0.76 -2.50 1.45
N PHE A 114 0.92 -1.49 2.30
CA PHE A 114 0.30 -1.47 3.62
C PHE A 114 -1.12 -0.92 3.51
N ALA A 115 -2.07 -1.47 4.28
CA ALA A 115 -3.45 -0.99 4.31
C ALA A 115 -3.92 -0.76 5.76
N ALA A 116 -4.27 0.48 6.08
CA ALA A 116 -4.95 0.83 7.31
C ALA A 116 -6.40 1.22 6.98
N ARG A 117 -7.37 0.71 7.75
CA ARG A 117 -8.79 0.90 7.42
C ARG A 117 -9.59 1.34 8.63
N ILE A 118 -10.34 2.43 8.49
CA ILE A 118 -11.20 2.99 9.54
C ILE A 118 -12.45 3.62 8.94
N ALA A 119 -13.58 3.60 9.63
CA ALA A 119 -14.83 4.16 9.12
C ALA A 119 -14.68 5.66 8.80
N GLY A 120 -14.70 6.02 7.52
CA GLY A 120 -14.52 7.38 7.04
C GLY A 120 -13.08 7.84 6.85
N ASN A 121 -12.09 6.94 6.77
CA ASN A 121 -10.72 7.19 6.30
C ASN A 121 -10.03 8.45 6.88
N PHE A 122 -10.36 8.82 8.11
CA PHE A 122 -9.69 9.89 8.85
C PHE A 122 -8.38 9.38 9.44
N VAL A 123 -7.54 10.31 9.92
CA VAL A 123 -6.25 10.00 10.53
C VAL A 123 -6.23 10.40 12.00
N ASN A 124 -6.13 9.42 12.89
CA ASN A 124 -5.88 9.61 14.32
C ASN A 124 -4.41 9.30 14.64
N THR A 125 -4.04 9.33 15.92
CA THR A 125 -2.66 9.04 16.37
C THR A 125 -2.20 7.64 15.94
N ASP A 126 -3.04 6.62 16.07
CA ASP A 126 -2.66 5.23 15.73
C ASP A 126 -2.43 5.06 14.22
N ILE A 127 -3.28 5.67 13.39
CA ILE A 127 -3.10 5.67 11.93
C ILE A 127 -1.81 6.41 11.56
N ILE A 128 -1.55 7.59 12.13
CA ILE A 128 -0.32 8.35 11.85
C ILE A 128 0.92 7.55 12.24
N GLY A 129 0.97 6.97 13.45
CA GLY A 129 2.09 6.14 13.89
C GLY A 129 2.29 4.91 13.00
N SER A 130 1.20 4.29 12.53
CA SER A 130 1.28 3.18 11.57
C SER A 130 1.88 3.61 10.23
N LEU A 131 1.59 4.84 9.77
CA LEU A 131 2.15 5.38 8.53
C LEU A 131 3.61 5.82 8.69
N GLU A 132 4.00 6.33 9.86
CA GLU A 132 5.40 6.58 10.18
C GLU A 132 6.22 5.28 10.13
N PHE A 133 5.68 4.19 10.70
CA PHE A 133 6.28 2.86 10.56
C PHE A 133 6.37 2.46 9.08
N ALA A 134 5.26 2.51 8.34
CA ALA A 134 5.20 2.08 6.94
C ALA A 134 6.20 2.83 6.04
N THR A 135 6.47 4.10 6.35
CA THR A 135 7.34 4.97 5.56
C THR A 135 8.76 5.02 6.12
N LYS A 136 8.98 5.59 7.31
CA LYS A 136 10.30 5.84 7.89
C LYS A 136 11.06 4.55 8.19
N LEU A 137 10.37 3.50 8.64
CA LEU A 137 11.00 2.23 9.02
C LEU A 137 10.92 1.19 7.90
N ALA A 138 9.76 1.01 7.28
CA ALA A 138 9.56 -0.01 6.24
C ALA A 138 9.83 0.48 4.82
N GLY A 139 10.01 1.80 4.61
CA GLY A 139 10.53 2.35 3.36
C GLY A 139 9.49 2.70 2.28
N ALA A 140 8.18 2.62 2.55
CA ALA A 140 7.14 2.96 1.58
C ALA A 140 7.30 4.40 1.07
N LYS A 141 7.02 4.60 -0.23
CA LYS A 141 7.32 5.82 -0.99
C LYS A 141 6.10 6.71 -1.20
N LEU A 142 4.90 6.18 -0.93
CA LEU A 142 3.63 6.86 -1.15
C LEU A 142 2.67 6.56 0.00
N ILE A 143 1.94 7.60 0.43
CA ILE A 143 0.70 7.44 1.20
C ILE A 143 -0.48 7.90 0.34
N VAL A 144 -1.52 7.08 0.28
CA VAL A 144 -2.82 7.46 -0.31
C VAL A 144 -3.88 7.47 0.77
N VAL A 145 -4.54 8.61 0.96
CA VAL A 145 -5.81 8.66 1.70
C VAL A 145 -6.95 8.43 0.72
N LEU A 146 -7.54 7.23 0.76
CA LEU A 146 -8.57 6.78 -0.17
C LEU A 146 -9.97 6.93 0.45
N GLY A 147 -10.66 8.00 0.08
CA GLY A 147 -12.09 8.15 0.28
C GLY A 147 -12.89 7.34 -0.74
N HIS A 148 -14.22 7.29 -0.56
CA HIS A 148 -15.12 6.71 -1.55
C HIS A 148 -16.49 7.39 -1.60
N THR A 149 -17.15 7.30 -2.75
CA THR A 149 -18.52 7.79 -2.94
C THR A 149 -19.50 7.00 -2.07
N GLU A 150 -20.63 7.63 -1.71
CA GLU A 150 -21.71 7.01 -0.91
C GLU A 150 -21.28 6.54 0.50
N CYS A 151 -20.22 7.12 1.08
CA CYS A 151 -19.65 6.72 2.38
C CYS A 151 -20.63 6.83 3.56
N GLY A 152 -20.85 5.70 4.25
CA GLY A 152 -21.76 5.61 5.40
C GLY A 152 -21.29 6.43 6.60
N ALA A 153 -19.99 6.49 6.88
CA ALA A 153 -19.45 7.30 7.97
C ALA A 153 -19.63 8.79 7.71
N VAL A 154 -19.36 9.26 6.48
CA VAL A 154 -19.58 10.66 6.09
C VAL A 154 -21.06 11.02 6.18
N LYS A 155 -21.97 10.15 5.70
CA LYS A 155 -23.42 10.33 5.88
C LYS A 155 -23.81 10.45 7.36
N GLY A 156 -23.27 9.57 8.20
CA GLY A 156 -23.50 9.61 9.65
C GLY A 156 -23.00 10.90 10.30
N ALA A 157 -21.83 11.40 9.88
CA ALA A 157 -21.29 12.67 10.37
C ALA A 157 -22.16 13.87 9.92
N VAL A 158 -22.61 13.87 8.66
CA VAL A 158 -23.54 14.87 8.10
C VAL A 158 -24.86 14.88 8.87
N ASP A 159 -25.39 13.71 9.23
CA ASP A 159 -26.63 13.58 10.01
C ASP A 159 -26.45 13.78 11.52
N ASN A 160 -25.21 14.03 11.97
CA ASN A 160 -24.85 14.10 13.39
C ASN A 160 -25.31 12.87 14.19
N ALA A 161 -25.20 11.67 13.60
CA ALA A 161 -25.61 10.42 14.20
C ALA A 161 -24.91 10.18 15.55
N LYS A 162 -25.66 9.64 16.53
CA LYS A 162 -25.18 9.34 17.88
C LYS A 162 -25.41 7.86 18.19
N LEU A 163 -24.32 7.12 18.41
CA LEU A 163 -24.37 5.70 18.74
C LEU A 163 -23.05 5.25 19.36
N GLY A 164 -22.99 5.02 20.67
CA GLY A 164 -21.79 4.49 21.35
C GLY A 164 -20.46 5.10 20.86
N ASN A 165 -19.47 4.24 20.57
CA ASN A 165 -18.15 4.63 20.05
C ASN A 165 -18.20 5.21 18.63
N LEU A 166 -19.24 4.93 17.84
CA LEU A 166 -19.40 5.54 16.51
C LEU A 166 -19.46 7.08 16.64
N THR A 167 -20.04 7.61 17.72
CA THR A 167 -20.07 9.06 17.95
C THR A 167 -18.68 9.67 17.96
N ALA A 168 -17.73 9.04 18.65
CA ALA A 168 -16.34 9.49 18.71
C ALA A 168 -15.64 9.32 17.35
N THR A 169 -15.91 8.21 16.65
CA THR A 169 -15.43 7.98 15.28
C THR A 169 -15.87 9.11 14.35
N LEU A 170 -17.17 9.44 14.33
CA LEU A 170 -17.75 10.48 13.47
C LEU A 170 -17.25 11.89 13.81
N ALA A 171 -16.89 12.15 15.08
CA ALA A 171 -16.32 13.43 15.50
C ALA A 171 -15.00 13.76 14.79
N ASN A 172 -14.27 12.75 14.27
CA ASN A 172 -13.07 12.98 13.46
C ASN A 172 -13.39 13.47 12.03
N ILE A 173 -14.63 13.31 11.57
CA ILE A 173 -15.10 13.68 10.22
C ILE A 173 -15.86 15.01 10.24
N THR A 174 -16.56 15.31 11.35
CA THR A 174 -17.38 16.52 11.52
C THR A 174 -16.67 17.83 11.14
N PRO A 175 -15.38 18.05 11.46
CA PRO A 175 -14.68 19.26 11.04
C PRO A 175 -14.62 19.43 9.52
N SER A 176 -14.44 18.34 8.77
CA SER A 176 -14.44 18.33 7.30
C SER A 176 -15.83 18.65 6.76
N VAL A 177 -16.89 18.13 7.39
CA VAL A 177 -18.28 18.46 7.03
C VAL A 177 -18.56 19.95 7.24
N ALA A 178 -18.11 20.53 8.35
CA ALA A 178 -18.34 21.94 8.68
C ALA A 178 -17.67 22.92 7.70
N LYS A 179 -16.59 22.51 7.02
CA LYS A 179 -15.93 23.31 5.98
C LYS A 179 -16.72 23.39 4.67
N VAL A 180 -17.64 22.45 4.43
CA VAL A 180 -18.44 22.43 3.20
C VAL A 180 -19.61 23.38 3.32
N GLN A 181 -19.53 24.50 2.60
CA GLN A 181 -20.53 25.56 2.56
C GLN A 181 -21.03 25.77 1.12
N GLY A 182 -22.11 26.55 0.95
CA GLY A 182 -22.60 26.94 -0.38
C GLY A 182 -23.23 25.80 -1.22
N ILE A 183 -23.60 24.68 -0.60
CA ILE A 183 -24.33 23.59 -1.27
C ILE A 183 -25.83 23.73 -0.97
N ASP A 184 -26.64 23.94 -2.00
CA ASP A 184 -28.09 24.04 -1.86
C ASP A 184 -28.73 22.75 -1.30
N GLY A 185 -29.92 22.91 -0.72
CA GLY A 185 -30.74 21.80 -0.20
C GLY A 185 -30.45 21.45 1.27
N PRO A 186 -31.06 20.37 1.77
CA PRO A 186 -31.00 20.04 3.19
C PRO A 186 -29.57 19.69 3.64
N ARG A 187 -29.26 20.02 4.91
CA ARG A 187 -28.01 19.66 5.59
C ARG A 187 -28.13 18.28 6.25
N ASN A 188 -28.42 17.27 5.44
CA ASN A 188 -28.50 15.87 5.87
C ASN A 188 -28.07 14.93 4.73
N SER A 189 -27.96 13.64 5.02
CA SER A 189 -27.45 12.60 4.13
C SER A 189 -28.31 12.35 2.89
N LYS A 190 -29.55 12.87 2.85
CA LYS A 190 -30.39 12.84 1.64
C LYS A 190 -29.84 13.77 0.55
N ASN A 191 -29.04 14.77 0.93
CA ASN A 191 -28.36 15.64 -0.02
C ASN A 191 -27.06 15.00 -0.50
N LYS A 192 -27.13 14.27 -1.61
CA LYS A 192 -25.97 13.58 -2.19
C LYS A 192 -24.80 14.51 -2.54
N LYS A 193 -25.09 15.73 -3.00
CA LYS A 193 -24.04 16.73 -3.33
C LYS A 193 -23.25 17.13 -2.08
N LEU A 194 -23.95 17.34 -0.96
CA LEU A 194 -23.31 17.61 0.33
C LEU A 194 -22.44 16.44 0.78
N VAL A 195 -22.99 15.23 0.76
CA VAL A 195 -22.28 14.03 1.21
C VAL A 195 -21.01 13.82 0.39
N GLN A 196 -21.09 14.00 -0.94
CA GLN A 196 -19.92 13.87 -1.80
C GLN A 196 -18.87 14.94 -1.51
N ALA A 197 -19.27 16.22 -1.44
CA ALA A 197 -18.36 17.30 -1.13
C ALA A 197 -17.70 17.11 0.25
N ALA A 198 -18.44 16.62 1.24
CA ALA A 198 -17.91 16.28 2.56
C ALA A 198 -16.93 15.10 2.52
N ALA A 199 -17.18 14.09 1.68
CA ALA A 199 -16.27 12.97 1.49
C ALA A 199 -14.95 13.41 0.83
N ASP A 200 -15.03 14.26 -0.21
CA ASP A 200 -13.87 14.83 -0.89
C ASP A 200 -13.05 15.69 0.08
N GLN A 201 -13.71 16.59 0.81
CA GLN A 201 -13.09 17.45 1.80
C GLN A 201 -12.43 16.63 2.91
N ASN A 202 -13.06 15.55 3.37
CA ASN A 202 -12.53 14.67 4.41
C ASN A 202 -11.26 13.94 3.97
N ALA A 203 -11.21 13.41 2.74
CA ALA A 203 -10.01 12.76 2.22
C ALA A 203 -8.84 13.75 2.10
N GLN A 204 -9.10 14.95 1.59
CA GLN A 204 -8.09 16.01 1.45
C GLN A 204 -7.61 16.54 2.80
N ASP A 205 -8.52 16.75 3.77
CA ASP A 205 -8.16 17.16 5.12
C ASP A 205 -7.32 16.10 5.83
N ALA A 206 -7.70 14.82 5.72
CA ALA A 206 -6.93 13.74 6.31
C ALA A 206 -5.53 13.63 5.70
N ALA A 207 -5.36 13.84 4.39
CA ALA A 207 -4.04 13.88 3.76
C ALA A 207 -3.20 15.06 4.27
N ARG A 208 -3.77 16.27 4.38
CA ARG A 208 -3.08 17.44 4.96
C ARG A 208 -2.64 17.21 6.41
N MET A 209 -3.53 16.61 7.22
CA MET A 209 -3.26 16.34 8.63
C MET A 209 -2.02 15.46 8.85
N LEU A 210 -1.63 14.62 7.88
CA LEU A 210 -0.43 13.79 7.99
C LEU A 210 0.84 14.63 8.12
N THR A 211 0.99 15.71 7.34
CA THR A 211 2.15 16.61 7.45
C THR A 211 2.00 17.65 8.56
N ASP A 212 0.76 18.01 8.91
CA ASP A 212 0.50 18.96 9.99
C ASP A 212 0.81 18.34 11.36
N ARG A 213 0.53 17.04 11.53
CA ARG A 213 0.59 16.34 12.82
C ARG A 213 1.76 15.37 12.98
N SER A 214 2.53 15.11 11.92
CA SER A 214 3.76 14.31 11.99
C SER A 214 4.92 15.06 11.37
N GLU A 215 5.90 15.38 12.21
CA GLU A 215 7.19 15.93 11.75
C GLU A 215 7.93 14.92 10.87
N VAL A 216 7.88 13.62 11.22
CA VAL A 216 8.49 12.54 10.44
C VAL A 216 7.97 12.51 9.00
N LEU A 217 6.64 12.50 8.82
CA LEU A 217 6.04 12.49 7.48
C LEU A 217 6.32 13.79 6.73
N ARG A 218 6.26 14.94 7.42
CA ARG A 218 6.57 16.25 6.84
C ARG A 218 7.99 16.33 6.31
N GLU A 219 8.97 15.86 7.06
CA GLU A 219 10.38 15.82 6.63
C GLU A 219 10.59 14.89 5.43
N LEU A 220 9.98 13.71 5.43
CA LEU A 220 10.07 12.78 4.31
C LEU A 220 9.48 13.37 3.02
N VAL A 221 8.37 14.11 3.12
CA VAL A 221 7.78 14.83 1.98
C VAL A 221 8.68 15.97 1.53
N ALA A 222 9.17 16.81 2.46
CA ALA A 222 10.05 17.93 2.13
C ALA A 222 11.37 17.48 1.49
N GLY A 223 11.90 16.32 1.90
CA GLY A 223 13.08 15.70 1.31
C GLY A 223 12.82 14.92 0.01
N GLY A 224 11.57 14.87 -0.48
CA GLY A 224 11.21 14.16 -1.71
C GLY A 224 11.24 12.63 -1.61
N ALA A 225 11.42 12.07 -0.41
CA ALA A 225 11.46 10.63 -0.18
C ALA A 225 10.07 9.99 -0.09
N LEU A 226 9.04 10.81 0.15
CA LEU A 226 7.65 10.42 0.30
C LEU A 226 6.73 11.37 -0.48
N LYS A 227 5.69 10.81 -1.10
CA LYS A 227 4.54 11.58 -1.58
C LYS A 227 3.29 11.22 -0.78
N ILE A 228 2.45 12.21 -0.51
CA ILE A 228 1.14 12.01 0.11
C ILE A 228 0.09 12.57 -0.85
N VAL A 229 -0.91 11.76 -1.20
CA VAL A 229 -2.04 12.17 -2.03
C VAL A 229 -3.35 11.77 -1.38
N SER A 230 -4.44 12.41 -1.79
CA SER A 230 -5.79 11.95 -1.49
C SER A 230 -6.48 11.54 -2.77
N ALA A 231 -7.43 10.60 -2.67
CA ALA A 231 -8.13 10.06 -3.82
C ALA A 231 -9.57 9.68 -3.43
N MET A 232 -10.42 9.52 -4.44
CA MET A 232 -11.83 9.18 -4.30
C MET A 232 -12.17 8.00 -5.20
N HIS A 233 -12.51 6.87 -4.59
CA HIS A 233 -13.03 5.70 -5.31
C HIS A 233 -14.53 5.84 -5.54
N ASP A 234 -14.97 5.71 -6.78
CA ASP A 234 -16.38 5.63 -7.10
C ASP A 234 -16.89 4.19 -7.00
N VAL A 235 -17.70 3.90 -5.98
CA VAL A 235 -18.24 2.55 -5.71
C VAL A 235 -19.16 2.02 -6.81
N HIS A 236 -19.61 2.88 -7.74
CA HIS A 236 -20.46 2.46 -8.85
C HIS A 236 -19.67 2.06 -10.09
N THR A 237 -18.48 2.64 -10.29
CA THR A 237 -17.69 2.46 -11.53
C THR A 237 -16.34 1.81 -11.29
N GLY A 238 -15.89 1.75 -10.04
CA GLY A 238 -14.57 1.25 -9.66
C GLY A 238 -13.43 2.25 -9.91
N ARG A 239 -13.68 3.37 -10.60
CA ARG A 239 -12.66 4.36 -10.95
C ARG A 239 -12.22 5.16 -9.75
N ILE A 240 -10.93 5.51 -9.73
CA ILE A 240 -10.36 6.37 -8.70
C ILE A 240 -9.98 7.73 -9.31
N SER A 241 -10.56 8.79 -8.75
CA SER A 241 -10.18 10.17 -9.03
C SER A 241 -9.14 10.63 -8.00
N TRP A 242 -8.17 11.43 -8.42
CA TRP A 242 -7.03 11.82 -7.58
C TRP A 242 -7.04 13.32 -7.30
N PHE A 243 -6.65 13.69 -6.08
CA PHE A 243 -6.49 15.08 -5.65
C PHE A 243 -5.03 15.32 -5.26
N GLY A 244 -4.39 16.27 -5.94
CA GLY A 244 -2.96 16.59 -5.78
C GLY A 244 -2.10 16.03 -6.91
#